data_AF-A0A727SI30-F1
#
_entry.id   AF-A0A727SI30-F1
#
_cell.length_a   1.000
_cell.length_b   1.000
_cell.length_c   1.000
_cell.angle_alpha   90.00
_cell.angle_beta   90.00
_cell.angle_gamma   90.00
#
_symmetry.space_group_name_H-M   'P 1'
#
loop_
_entity.id
_entity.type
_entity.pdbx_description
1 polymer ?
#
loop_
_entity_poly.entity_id
_entity_poly.type
_entity_poly.pdbx_seq_one_letter_code
_entity_poly.pdbx_strand_id
1 'polypeptide(L)'
;MVRAKKQDLAWFDISNYEFLNDLTLPDLIQELEWRDFLLRHAKDDTAIFKEEYDIKYERIFSGDPNLTILNEEEEEVEEFIRKVNDEAPSLRNEYDDLPSLSSAMGVSPVTFSELAMYSFSSIDQGFFKRDEEDCYLKANAMLASVTGNLSNCSPNIILVSIDLDDATDDEIITSLTHLLPLWRKELKVPEREHVAQKRIGLKTLQKLISNRVIPIVDLLIWGEKSGKEVSNPMISALVFSDDPKDTQAIKESIKPFALESISERYTRLLQLYVNKDREMSLIKISDLMSRDL
;
A
#
# COMPACT_ATOMS: atom_id res chain seq x y z
N MET A 1 12.95 -1.90 28.47
CA MET A 1 11.56 -2.25 28.12
C MET A 1 11.11 -3.38 29.05
N VAL A 2 9.88 -3.34 29.56
CA VAL A 2 9.37 -4.41 30.44
C VAL A 2 9.07 -5.64 29.59
N ARG A 3 9.44 -6.85 30.02
CA ARG A 3 9.13 -8.07 29.26
C ARG A 3 7.64 -8.41 29.36
N ALA A 4 7.05 -8.79 28.24
CA ALA A 4 5.69 -9.30 28.17
C ALA A 4 5.56 -10.64 28.91
N LYS A 5 4.41 -10.85 29.55
CA LYS A 5 4.03 -12.14 30.15
C LYS A 5 3.02 -12.86 29.25
N LYS A 6 2.90 -14.18 29.39
CA LYS A 6 1.95 -14.99 28.60
C LYS A 6 0.50 -14.45 28.69
N GLN A 7 0.08 -14.00 29.88
CA GLN A 7 -1.24 -13.39 30.09
C GLN A 7 -1.47 -12.11 29.29
N ASP A 8 -0.40 -11.38 28.94
CA ASP A 8 -0.51 -10.13 28.17
C ASP A 8 -0.82 -10.41 26.68
N LEU A 9 -0.61 -11.65 26.24
CA LEU A 9 -0.76 -12.13 24.87
C LEU A 9 -1.91 -13.16 24.75
N ALA A 10 -2.90 -13.08 25.66
CA ALA A 10 -4.04 -14.01 25.67
C ALA A 10 -4.94 -13.88 24.44
N TRP A 11 -4.87 -12.75 23.73
CA TRP A 11 -5.54 -12.50 22.46
C TRP A 11 -4.92 -13.25 21.28
N PHE A 12 -3.66 -13.67 21.39
CA PHE A 12 -2.94 -14.29 20.28
C PHE A 12 -3.23 -15.78 20.21
N ASP A 13 -3.80 -16.21 19.10
CA ASP A 13 -3.91 -17.61 18.70
C ASP A 13 -3.39 -17.77 17.27
N ILE A 14 -2.53 -18.77 17.03
CA ILE A 14 -1.97 -19.00 15.70
C ILE A 14 -3.02 -19.48 14.69
N SER A 15 -4.10 -20.12 15.16
CA SER A 15 -5.21 -20.56 14.30
C SER A 15 -6.00 -19.39 13.69
N ASN A 16 -6.00 -18.21 14.33
CA ASN A 16 -6.63 -17.01 13.79
C ASN A 16 -5.97 -16.52 12.49
N TYR A 17 -4.80 -17.05 12.12
CA TYR A 17 -4.07 -16.72 10.91
C TYR A 17 -4.31 -17.70 9.76
N GLU A 18 -5.23 -18.66 9.90
CA GLU A 18 -5.60 -19.58 8.83
C GLU A 18 -6.20 -18.88 7.61
N PHE A 19 -6.78 -17.67 7.78
CA PHE A 19 -7.29 -16.83 6.70
C PHE A 19 -6.23 -16.53 5.63
N LEU A 20 -4.94 -16.52 6.00
CA LEU A 20 -3.84 -16.27 5.06
C LEU A 20 -3.83 -17.28 3.91
N ASN A 21 -4.34 -18.49 4.12
CA ASN A 21 -4.40 -19.53 3.09
C ASN A 21 -5.34 -19.15 1.93
N ASP A 22 -6.37 -18.36 2.21
CA ASP A 22 -7.38 -17.97 1.24
C ASP A 22 -7.06 -16.68 0.49
N LEU A 23 -6.06 -15.93 0.95
CA LEU A 23 -5.62 -14.69 0.33
C LEU A 23 -4.98 -14.93 -1.04
N THR A 24 -5.13 -13.96 -1.93
CA THR A 24 -4.27 -13.87 -3.13
C THR A 24 -2.92 -13.25 -2.78
N LEU A 25 -1.94 -13.34 -3.70
CA LEU A 25 -0.66 -12.65 -3.51
C LEU A 25 -0.80 -11.12 -3.35
N PRO A 26 -1.61 -10.41 -4.16
CA PRO A 26 -1.95 -9.00 -3.91
C PRO A 26 -2.46 -8.74 -2.50
N ASP A 27 -3.41 -9.55 -2.01
CA ASP A 27 -4.01 -9.35 -0.68
C ASP A 27 -2.97 -9.58 0.43
N LEU A 28 -2.10 -10.59 0.28
CA LEU A 28 -0.98 -10.81 1.21
C LEU A 28 -0.01 -9.63 1.22
N ILE A 29 0.30 -9.05 0.06
CA ILE A 29 1.16 -7.87 -0.02
C ILE A 29 0.50 -6.71 0.73
N GLN A 30 -0.80 -6.49 0.53
CA GLN A 30 -1.54 -5.46 1.24
C GLN A 30 -1.53 -5.67 2.76
N GLU A 31 -1.68 -6.91 3.22
CA GLU A 31 -1.53 -7.26 4.64
C GLU A 31 -0.14 -6.85 5.16
N LEU A 32 0.94 -7.16 4.44
CA LEU A 32 2.31 -6.78 4.81
C LEU A 32 2.50 -5.26 4.88
N GLU A 33 1.94 -4.52 3.93
CA GLU A 33 2.02 -3.05 3.87
C GLU A 33 1.28 -2.39 5.03
N TRP A 34 0.10 -2.91 5.39
CA TRP A 34 -0.61 -2.46 6.59
C TRP A 34 0.22 -2.67 7.85
N ARG A 35 0.89 -3.83 7.99
CA ARG A 35 1.74 -4.11 9.16
C ARG A 35 2.95 -3.20 9.26
N ASP A 36 3.60 -2.93 8.14
CA ASP A 36 4.72 -1.97 8.12
C ASP A 36 4.26 -0.58 8.57
N PHE A 37 3.10 -0.15 8.08
CA PHE A 37 2.50 1.12 8.49
C PHE A 37 2.20 1.13 10.00
N LEU A 38 1.47 0.14 10.51
CA LEU A 38 1.10 0.03 11.92
C LEU A 38 2.31 -0.07 12.84
N LEU A 39 3.36 -0.78 12.43
CA LEU A 39 4.58 -0.90 13.23
C LEU A 39 5.35 0.43 13.30
N ARG A 40 5.49 1.14 12.17
CA ARG A 40 6.18 2.43 12.11
C ARG A 40 5.48 3.52 12.93
N HIS A 41 4.15 3.46 13.02
CA HIS A 41 3.34 4.46 13.71
C HIS A 41 2.80 3.98 15.07
N ALA A 42 3.28 2.84 15.59
CA ALA A 42 2.81 2.28 16.86
C ALA A 42 2.94 3.22 18.07
N LYS A 43 3.81 4.24 17.99
CA LYS A 43 4.04 5.25 19.03
C LYS A 43 3.62 6.66 18.63
N ASP A 44 3.09 6.83 17.43
CA ASP A 44 2.71 8.15 16.92
C ASP A 44 1.22 8.40 17.18
N ASP A 45 0.93 9.18 18.22
CA ASP A 45 -0.43 9.58 18.56
C ASP A 45 -0.95 10.77 17.72
N THR A 46 -0.16 11.28 16.77
CA THR A 46 -0.47 12.49 15.98
C THR A 46 -0.93 12.21 14.55
N ALA A 47 -1.15 10.93 14.21
CA ALA A 47 -1.52 10.54 12.86
C ALA A 47 -2.90 11.09 12.44
N ILE A 48 -2.98 11.63 11.21
CA ILE A 48 -4.16 12.33 10.66
C ILE A 48 -5.39 11.40 10.56
N PHE A 49 -5.19 10.08 10.47
CA PHE A 49 -6.25 9.05 10.40
C PHE A 49 -6.18 8.10 11.59
N LYS A 50 -5.91 8.63 12.79
CA LYS A 50 -5.75 7.83 14.01
C LYS A 50 -6.88 6.83 14.25
N GLU A 51 -8.13 7.25 14.06
CA GLU A 51 -9.31 6.39 14.29
C GLU A 51 -9.30 5.15 13.39
N GLU A 52 -8.97 5.31 12.10
CA GLU A 52 -8.87 4.19 11.16
C GLU A 52 -7.77 3.19 11.56
N TYR A 53 -6.65 3.70 12.11
CA TYR A 53 -5.54 2.87 12.55
C TYR A 53 -5.82 2.16 13.88
N ASP A 54 -6.53 2.83 14.79
CA ASP A 54 -6.94 2.27 16.07
C ASP A 54 -7.88 1.07 15.86
N ILE A 55 -8.80 1.12 14.90
CA ILE A 55 -9.62 -0.04 14.49
C ILE A 55 -8.71 -1.22 14.08
N LYS A 56 -7.69 -0.98 13.26
CA LYS A 56 -6.77 -2.06 12.82
C LYS A 56 -5.95 -2.63 13.97
N TYR A 57 -5.48 -1.80 14.90
CA TYR A 57 -4.83 -2.29 16.13
C TYR A 57 -5.80 -3.15 16.96
N GLU A 58 -7.04 -2.70 17.12
CA GLU A 58 -8.07 -3.42 17.88
C GLU A 58 -8.41 -4.77 17.24
N ARG A 59 -8.56 -4.82 15.91
CA ARG A 59 -8.77 -6.07 15.17
C ARG A 59 -7.66 -7.09 15.42
N ILE A 60 -6.39 -6.70 15.28
CA ILE A 60 -5.26 -7.60 15.59
C ILE A 60 -5.34 -8.06 17.06
N PHE A 61 -5.51 -7.14 18.01
CA PHE A 61 -5.42 -7.43 19.44
C PHE A 61 -6.70 -8.04 20.05
N SER A 62 -7.77 -8.17 19.27
CA SER A 62 -8.98 -8.91 19.62
C SER A 62 -8.98 -10.33 19.04
N GLY A 63 -7.97 -10.67 18.23
CA GLY A 63 -7.83 -11.98 17.61
C GLY A 63 -8.45 -12.08 16.21
N ASP A 64 -8.78 -10.96 15.57
CA ASP A 64 -9.23 -10.87 14.17
C ASP A 64 -8.17 -10.18 13.30
N PRO A 65 -7.07 -10.86 12.93
CA PRO A 65 -5.95 -10.24 12.26
C PRO A 65 -6.18 -9.93 10.77
N ASN A 66 -7.29 -10.27 10.14
CA ASN A 66 -7.44 -10.08 8.68
C ASN A 66 -7.76 -8.62 8.33
N LEU A 67 -6.78 -7.79 7.97
CA LEU A 67 -7.01 -6.35 7.76
C LEU A 67 -7.47 -5.97 6.35
N THR A 68 -7.32 -6.87 5.38
CA THR A 68 -7.73 -6.65 3.99
C THR A 68 -9.21 -6.89 3.79
N ILE A 69 -9.81 -7.83 4.52
CA ILE A 69 -11.25 -8.14 4.44
C ILE A 69 -11.94 -7.54 5.66
N LEU A 70 -13.03 -6.80 5.42
CA LEU A 70 -13.86 -6.24 6.48
C LEU A 70 -14.49 -7.35 7.32
N ASN A 71 -14.63 -7.12 8.62
CA ASN A 71 -15.42 -8.00 9.47
C ASN A 71 -16.90 -7.58 9.46
N GLU A 72 -17.74 -8.38 10.13
CA GLU A 72 -19.20 -8.15 10.17
C GLU A 72 -19.56 -6.75 10.67
N GLU A 73 -18.87 -6.24 11.70
CA GLU A 73 -19.12 -4.91 12.26
C GLU A 73 -18.73 -3.80 11.26
N GLU A 74 -17.58 -3.93 10.60
CA GLU A 74 -17.14 -2.99 9.57
C GLU A 74 -18.06 -3.02 8.34
N GLU A 75 -18.55 -4.20 7.94
CA GLU A 75 -19.53 -4.34 6.85
C GLU A 75 -20.88 -3.68 7.21
N GLU A 76 -21.36 -3.85 8.44
CA GLU A 76 -22.56 -3.18 8.94
C GLU A 76 -22.40 -1.66 8.95
N VAL A 77 -21.23 -1.17 9.37
CA VAL A 77 -20.90 0.27 9.35
C VAL A 77 -20.82 0.79 7.91
N GLU A 78 -20.18 0.09 6.99
CA GLU A 78 -20.13 0.47 5.58
C GLU A 78 -21.53 0.47 4.95
N GLU A 79 -22.36 -0.52 5.24
CA GLU A 79 -23.74 -0.56 4.78
C GLU A 79 -24.57 0.61 5.32
N PHE A 80 -24.40 0.93 6.61
CA PHE A 80 -25.04 2.09 7.22
C PHE A 80 -24.58 3.40 6.56
N ILE A 81 -23.27 3.59 6.38
CA ILE A 81 -22.70 4.77 5.71
C ILE A 81 -23.24 4.87 4.28
N ARG A 82 -23.26 3.77 3.53
CA ARG A 82 -23.82 3.69 2.18
C ARG A 82 -25.27 4.15 2.17
N LYS A 83 -26.10 3.60 3.05
CA LYS A 83 -27.52 3.97 3.15
C LYS A 83 -27.72 5.45 3.47
N VAL A 84 -26.97 5.98 4.44
CA VAL A 84 -27.03 7.41 4.80
C VAL A 84 -26.61 8.28 3.61
N ASN A 85 -25.55 7.90 2.92
CA ASN A 85 -25.06 8.63 1.74
C ASN A 85 -26.07 8.60 0.59
N ASP A 86 -26.80 7.50 0.40
CA ASP A 86 -27.82 7.37 -0.66
C ASP A 86 -29.07 8.21 -0.35
N GLU A 87 -29.41 8.42 0.93
CA GLU A 87 -30.58 9.19 1.35
C GLU A 87 -30.29 10.70 1.55
N ALA A 88 -29.04 11.08 1.80
CA ALA A 88 -28.65 12.46 2.08
C ALA A 88 -28.41 13.28 0.78
N PRO A 89 -28.79 14.57 0.73
CA PRO A 89 -28.40 15.43 -0.40
C PRO A 89 -26.87 15.52 -0.49
N SER A 90 -26.30 15.03 -1.59
CA SER A 90 -24.86 15.05 -1.83
C SER A 90 -24.59 15.25 -3.33
N LEU A 91 -23.41 15.78 -3.67
CA LEU A 91 -23.01 15.92 -5.08
C LEU A 91 -23.03 14.57 -5.81
N ARG A 92 -22.76 13.47 -5.10
CA ARG A 92 -22.87 12.11 -5.65
C ARG A 92 -24.30 11.80 -6.10
N ASN A 93 -25.30 12.13 -5.27
CA ASN A 93 -26.71 11.86 -5.58
C ASN A 93 -27.28 12.83 -6.63
N GLU A 94 -26.67 14.02 -6.77
CA GLU A 94 -27.07 15.00 -7.79
C GLU A 94 -26.48 14.69 -9.18
N TYR A 95 -25.28 14.10 -9.25
CA TYR A 95 -24.50 13.97 -10.49
C TYR A 95 -24.06 12.54 -10.84
N ASP A 96 -24.51 11.53 -10.08
CA ASP A 96 -24.10 10.13 -10.17
C ASP A 96 -22.59 9.86 -9.96
N ASP A 97 -22.22 8.59 -9.86
CA ASP A 97 -20.82 8.16 -9.80
C ASP A 97 -20.13 8.31 -11.16
N LEU A 98 -18.88 8.79 -11.14
CA LEU A 98 -18.05 8.89 -12.33
C LEU A 98 -17.22 7.61 -12.54
N PRO A 99 -17.05 7.14 -13.78
CA PRO A 99 -16.24 5.96 -14.06
C PRO A 99 -14.75 6.23 -13.74
N SER A 100 -14.08 5.24 -13.16
CA SER A 100 -12.63 5.25 -12.93
C SER A 100 -11.91 4.38 -13.96
N LEU A 101 -10.81 4.89 -14.51
CA LEU A 101 -9.87 4.11 -15.31
C LEU A 101 -8.82 3.44 -14.42
N SER A 102 -8.32 2.27 -14.84
CA SER A 102 -7.31 1.53 -14.08
C SER A 102 -6.01 2.33 -13.91
N SER A 103 -5.37 2.18 -12.74
CA SER A 103 -4.07 2.76 -12.42
C SER A 103 -3.07 1.70 -11.94
N ALA A 104 -1.79 2.00 -12.03
CA ALA A 104 -0.70 1.19 -11.51
C ALA A 104 0.36 2.07 -10.81
N MET A 105 1.29 1.45 -10.08
CA MET A 105 2.36 2.19 -9.39
C MET A 105 3.14 3.08 -10.37
N GLY A 106 3.07 4.39 -10.15
CA GLY A 106 3.76 5.40 -10.98
C GLY A 106 3.05 5.76 -12.29
N VAL A 107 1.89 5.17 -12.60
CA VAL A 107 1.09 5.47 -13.79
C VAL A 107 -0.39 5.47 -13.43
N SER A 108 -1.00 6.65 -13.38
CA SER A 108 -2.42 6.82 -13.08
C SER A 108 -3.04 7.86 -14.01
N PRO A 109 -4.28 7.65 -14.47
CA PRO A 109 -5.09 8.69 -15.09
C PRO A 109 -5.26 9.88 -14.13
N VAL A 110 -5.29 11.10 -14.68
CA VAL A 110 -5.50 12.32 -13.88
C VAL A 110 -6.90 12.30 -13.28
N THR A 111 -6.99 12.53 -11.98
CA THR A 111 -8.26 12.59 -11.23
C THR A 111 -8.83 14.00 -11.18
N PHE A 112 -10.12 14.15 -10.87
CA PHE A 112 -10.72 15.47 -10.63
C PHE A 112 -10.11 16.19 -9.42
N SER A 113 -9.63 15.45 -8.42
CA SER A 113 -8.90 16.01 -7.28
C SER A 113 -7.61 16.68 -7.73
N GLU A 114 -6.81 16.00 -8.55
CA GLU A 114 -5.59 16.56 -9.13
C GLU A 114 -5.89 17.72 -10.06
N LEU A 115 -6.90 17.59 -10.93
CA LEU A 115 -7.35 18.66 -11.83
C LEU A 115 -7.70 19.94 -11.05
N ALA A 116 -8.44 19.82 -9.95
CA ALA A 116 -8.78 20.94 -9.09
C ALA A 116 -7.53 21.56 -8.45
N MET A 117 -6.61 20.75 -7.92
CA MET A 117 -5.34 21.24 -7.36
C MET A 117 -4.51 22.01 -8.38
N TYR A 118 -4.36 21.48 -9.60
CA TYR A 118 -3.65 22.17 -10.68
C TYR A 118 -4.37 23.45 -11.11
N SER A 119 -5.71 23.44 -11.17
CA SER A 119 -6.51 24.62 -11.50
C SER A 119 -6.30 25.75 -10.48
N PHE A 120 -6.46 25.46 -9.18
CA PHE A 120 -6.26 26.45 -8.12
C PHE A 120 -4.84 27.03 -8.14
N SER A 121 -3.82 26.17 -8.28
CA SER A 121 -2.43 26.64 -8.34
C SER A 121 -2.13 27.46 -9.60
N SER A 122 -2.75 27.12 -10.72
CA SER A 122 -2.59 27.90 -11.97
C SER A 122 -3.21 29.29 -11.87
N ILE A 123 -4.34 29.41 -11.16
CA ILE A 123 -4.98 30.69 -10.87
C ILE A 123 -4.13 31.52 -9.90
N ASP A 124 -3.71 30.92 -8.79
CA ASP A 124 -2.91 31.60 -7.75
C ASP A 124 -1.60 32.17 -8.32
N GLN A 125 -0.95 31.44 -9.22
CA GLN A 125 0.29 31.87 -9.88
C GLN A 125 0.05 32.77 -11.10
N GLY A 126 -1.21 33.10 -11.42
CA GLY A 126 -1.58 34.01 -12.49
C GLY A 126 -1.32 33.48 -13.91
N PHE A 127 -1.26 32.17 -14.09
CA PHE A 127 -1.21 31.55 -15.41
C PHE A 127 -2.57 31.62 -16.10
N PHE A 128 -3.65 31.49 -15.33
CA PHE A 128 -5.03 31.48 -15.79
C PHE A 128 -5.84 32.50 -14.99
N LYS A 129 -6.71 33.25 -15.67
CA LYS A 129 -7.71 34.10 -15.05
C LYS A 129 -9.03 33.90 -15.76
N ARG A 130 -10.11 33.76 -15.00
CA ARG A 130 -11.48 33.80 -15.51
C ARG A 130 -12.20 34.99 -14.93
N ASP A 131 -12.87 35.78 -15.76
CA ASP A 131 -13.88 36.74 -15.33
C ASP A 131 -15.28 36.27 -15.78
N GLU A 132 -16.29 37.13 -15.67
CA GLU A 132 -17.68 36.74 -15.94
C GLU A 132 -17.91 36.32 -17.41
N GLU A 133 -17.14 36.85 -18.36
CA GLU A 133 -17.36 36.65 -19.80
C GLU A 133 -16.17 35.97 -20.49
N ASP A 134 -14.95 36.19 -20.00
CA ASP A 134 -13.71 35.84 -20.67
C ASP A 134 -12.79 34.94 -19.82
N CYS A 135 -11.95 34.22 -20.56
CA CYS A 135 -10.92 33.35 -20.03
C CYS A 135 -9.56 33.76 -20.61
N TYR A 136 -8.63 34.15 -19.74
CA TYR A 136 -7.31 34.64 -20.10
C TYR A 136 -6.25 33.61 -19.72
N LEU A 137 -5.40 33.28 -20.69
CA LEU A 137 -4.22 32.47 -20.51
C LEU A 137 -2.98 33.33 -20.76
N LYS A 138 -2.01 33.27 -19.84
CA LYS A 138 -0.74 33.95 -20.00
C LYS A 138 -0.04 33.44 -21.28
N ALA A 139 0.38 34.33 -22.17
CA ALA A 139 0.86 33.94 -23.50
C ALA A 139 2.05 32.95 -23.47
N ASN A 140 2.98 33.11 -22.52
CA ASN A 140 4.10 32.19 -22.38
C ASN A 140 3.73 30.83 -21.73
N ALA A 141 2.51 30.70 -21.20
CA ALA A 141 1.98 29.45 -20.67
C ALA A 141 1.34 28.57 -21.76
N MET A 142 0.99 29.13 -22.93
CA MET A 142 0.27 28.41 -23.99
C MET A 142 0.96 27.11 -24.44
N LEU A 143 2.29 27.10 -24.46
CA LEU A 143 3.11 25.95 -24.87
C LEU A 143 4.00 25.42 -23.73
N ALA A 144 3.82 25.94 -22.51
CA ALA A 144 4.59 25.49 -21.37
C ALA A 144 3.99 24.20 -20.81
N SER A 145 4.84 23.30 -20.29
CA SER A 145 4.38 22.16 -19.51
C SER A 145 3.79 22.62 -18.19
N VAL A 146 2.71 21.97 -17.72
CA VAL A 146 2.17 22.22 -16.37
C VAL A 146 3.19 21.80 -15.31
N THR A 147 3.71 20.57 -15.41
CA THR A 147 4.80 20.10 -14.56
C THR A 147 6.07 20.94 -14.80
N GLY A 148 6.73 21.31 -13.71
CA GLY A 148 7.92 22.16 -13.71
C GLY A 148 7.64 23.67 -13.65
N ASN A 149 6.41 24.09 -13.96
CA ASN A 149 5.98 25.50 -13.87
C ASN A 149 5.05 25.78 -12.68
N LEU A 150 4.36 24.77 -12.13
CA LEU A 150 3.56 24.91 -10.90
C LEU A 150 4.37 24.54 -9.66
N SER A 151 4.68 25.53 -8.82
CA SER A 151 5.49 25.33 -7.60
C SER A 151 4.82 24.51 -6.49
N ASN A 152 3.49 24.47 -6.45
CA ASN A 152 2.72 23.96 -5.29
C ASN A 152 2.01 22.62 -5.57
N CYS A 153 2.17 22.06 -6.76
CA CYS A 153 1.54 20.80 -7.13
C CYS A 153 2.59 19.75 -7.53
N SER A 154 2.69 18.68 -6.73
CA SER A 154 3.39 17.43 -7.03
C SER A 154 4.58 17.58 -8.01
N PRO A 155 5.67 18.26 -7.60
CA PRO A 155 6.73 18.69 -8.52
C PRO A 155 7.48 17.53 -9.20
N ASN A 156 7.28 16.31 -8.70
CA ASN A 156 7.94 15.09 -9.17
C ASN A 156 7.01 14.21 -10.04
N ILE A 157 5.80 14.68 -10.36
CA ILE A 157 4.83 13.96 -11.21
C ILE A 157 4.65 14.71 -12.52
N ILE A 158 4.73 13.99 -13.64
CA ILE A 158 4.57 14.56 -14.97
C ILE A 158 3.16 14.29 -15.45
N LEU A 159 2.47 15.37 -15.81
CA LEU A 159 1.20 15.28 -16.52
C LEU A 159 1.47 15.02 -18.00
N VAL A 160 0.95 13.92 -18.50
CA VAL A 160 1.14 13.47 -19.88
C VAL A 160 -0.20 13.18 -20.54
N SER A 161 -0.28 13.46 -21.83
CA SER A 161 -1.35 12.95 -22.69
C SER A 161 -0.82 11.71 -23.42
N ILE A 162 -1.58 10.63 -23.37
CA ILE A 162 -1.28 9.39 -24.11
C ILE A 162 -2.37 9.25 -25.17
N ASP A 163 -1.96 9.21 -26.44
CA ASP A 163 -2.87 9.04 -27.57
C ASP A 163 -3.07 7.55 -27.83
N LEU A 164 -4.29 7.07 -27.69
CA LEU A 164 -4.66 5.67 -27.93
C LEU A 164 -5.33 5.45 -29.30
N ASP A 165 -5.56 6.51 -30.07
CA ASP A 165 -6.22 6.45 -31.38
C ASP A 165 -5.17 6.40 -32.50
N ASP A 166 -4.18 7.30 -32.46
CA ASP A 166 -3.17 7.45 -33.52
C ASP A 166 -1.83 6.75 -33.25
N ALA A 167 -1.59 6.26 -32.03
CA ALA A 167 -0.33 5.61 -31.65
C ALA A 167 -0.53 4.16 -31.21
N THR A 168 0.38 3.29 -31.62
CA THR A 168 0.42 1.89 -31.15
C THR A 168 1.03 1.78 -29.76
N ASP A 169 0.70 0.71 -29.03
CA ASP A 169 1.30 0.41 -27.72
C ASP A 169 2.84 0.44 -27.76
N ASP A 170 3.44 -0.13 -28.81
CA ASP A 170 4.90 -0.17 -28.98
C ASP A 170 5.51 1.22 -29.18
N GLU A 171 4.83 2.12 -29.91
CA GLU A 171 5.26 3.50 -30.10
C GLU A 171 5.15 4.32 -28.81
N ILE A 172 4.07 4.13 -28.05
CA ILE A 172 3.86 4.76 -26.75
C ILE A 172 4.96 4.31 -25.77
N ILE A 173 5.18 2.99 -25.66
CA ILE A 173 6.21 2.41 -24.78
C ILE A 173 7.61 2.88 -25.19
N THR A 174 7.91 2.90 -26.48
CA THR A 174 9.21 3.37 -27.01
C THR A 174 9.44 4.84 -26.69
N SER A 175 8.41 5.67 -26.85
CA SER A 175 8.49 7.10 -26.54
C SER A 175 8.69 7.34 -25.04
N LEU A 176 7.91 6.67 -24.19
CA LEU A 176 8.08 6.74 -22.73
C LEU A 176 9.47 6.26 -22.29
N THR A 177 9.99 5.19 -22.89
CA THR A 177 11.35 4.69 -22.60
C THR A 177 12.42 5.74 -22.86
N HIS A 178 12.28 6.55 -23.92
CA HIS A 178 13.21 7.64 -24.22
C HIS A 178 12.98 8.89 -23.35
N LEU A 179 11.73 9.22 -23.03
CA LEU A 179 11.37 10.44 -22.31
C LEU A 179 11.63 10.37 -20.80
N LEU A 180 11.36 9.23 -20.15
CA LEU A 180 11.56 9.05 -18.70
C LEU A 180 12.96 9.48 -18.18
N PRO A 181 14.09 9.08 -18.79
CA PRO A 181 15.41 9.53 -18.33
C PRO A 181 15.65 11.02 -18.58
N LEU A 182 15.09 11.61 -19.65
CA LEU A 182 15.21 13.03 -19.94
C LEU A 182 14.46 13.87 -18.91
N TRP A 183 13.20 13.52 -18.67
CA TRP A 183 12.34 14.13 -17.67
C TRP A 183 12.94 14.10 -16.26
N ARG A 184 13.51 12.96 -15.85
CA ARG A 184 14.25 12.84 -14.58
C ARG A 184 15.40 13.82 -14.48
N LYS A 185 16.16 14.01 -15.56
CA LYS A 185 17.27 14.98 -15.63
C LYS A 185 16.76 16.41 -15.56
N GLU A 186 15.69 16.74 -16.28
CA GLU A 186 15.10 18.08 -16.35
C GLU A 186 14.51 18.50 -15.00
N LEU A 187 13.76 17.61 -14.34
CA LEU A 187 13.17 17.85 -13.02
C LEU A 187 14.15 17.62 -11.86
N LYS A 188 15.37 17.15 -12.15
CA LYS A 188 16.39 16.79 -11.15
C LYS A 188 15.90 15.75 -10.15
N VAL A 189 15.07 14.82 -10.61
CA VAL A 189 14.54 13.70 -9.82
C VAL A 189 15.29 12.44 -10.23
N PRO A 190 16.20 11.89 -9.40
CA PRO A 190 16.91 10.68 -9.74
C PRO A 190 15.96 9.48 -9.81
N GLU A 191 16.33 8.48 -10.61
CA GLU A 191 15.66 7.18 -10.55
C GLU A 191 15.77 6.61 -9.14
N ARG A 192 14.65 6.11 -8.60
CA ARG A 192 14.68 5.36 -7.34
C ARG A 192 15.57 4.14 -7.51
N GLU A 193 16.28 3.75 -6.45
CA GLU A 193 17.15 2.57 -6.48
C GLU A 193 16.42 1.37 -7.09
N HIS A 194 17.10 0.69 -8.01
CA HIS A 194 16.57 -0.50 -8.65
C HIS A 194 16.27 -1.54 -7.57
N VAL A 195 14.98 -1.79 -7.37
CA VAL A 195 14.53 -2.71 -6.33
C VAL A 195 15.04 -4.13 -6.63
N ALA A 196 15.21 -4.45 -7.93
CA ALA A 196 15.53 -5.76 -8.52
C ALA A 196 16.94 -6.35 -8.23
N GLN A 197 17.66 -5.92 -7.20
CA GLN A 197 18.91 -6.60 -6.81
C GLN A 197 18.66 -7.98 -6.17
N LYS A 198 17.48 -8.21 -5.57
CA LYS A 198 17.02 -9.53 -5.10
C LYS A 198 15.99 -10.11 -6.07
N ARG A 199 16.22 -11.33 -6.56
CA ARG A 199 15.20 -12.08 -7.32
C ARG A 199 14.16 -12.63 -6.34
N ILE A 200 12.94 -12.11 -6.39
CA ILE A 200 11.77 -12.79 -5.82
C ILE A 200 11.39 -13.94 -6.75
N GLY A 201 11.01 -15.07 -6.16
CA GLY A 201 10.46 -16.22 -6.86
C GLY A 201 9.67 -17.09 -5.88
N LEU A 202 9.10 -18.20 -6.37
CA LEU A 202 8.20 -19.06 -5.61
C LEU A 202 8.72 -19.43 -4.20
N LYS A 203 9.98 -19.86 -4.07
CA LYS A 203 10.58 -20.19 -2.75
C LYS A 203 10.59 -19.02 -1.78
N THR A 204 10.73 -17.80 -2.29
CA THR A 204 10.73 -16.59 -1.45
C THR A 204 9.33 -16.33 -0.90
N LEU A 205 8.30 -16.52 -1.73
CA LEU A 205 6.90 -16.42 -1.33
C LEU A 205 6.53 -17.51 -0.32
N GLN A 206 6.89 -18.77 -0.59
CA GLN A 206 6.70 -19.88 0.35
C GLN A 206 7.42 -19.60 1.68
N LYS A 207 8.61 -18.99 1.63
CA LYS A 207 9.37 -18.62 2.83
C LYS A 207 8.64 -17.58 3.69
N LEU A 208 7.88 -16.63 3.11
CA LEU A 208 7.07 -15.66 3.86
C LEU A 208 6.03 -16.39 4.73
N ILE A 209 5.34 -17.36 4.13
CA ILE A 209 4.29 -18.13 4.79
C ILE A 209 4.89 -19.09 5.82
N SER A 210 5.90 -19.88 5.43
CA SER A 210 6.52 -20.85 6.34
C SER A 210 7.22 -20.22 7.54
N ASN A 211 7.72 -18.97 7.42
CA ASN A 211 8.27 -18.23 8.56
C ASN A 211 7.23 -17.46 9.36
N ARG A 212 5.93 -17.60 9.04
CA ARG A 212 4.81 -17.01 9.78
C ARG A 212 5.02 -15.51 10.01
N VAL A 213 5.36 -14.81 8.92
CA VAL A 213 5.74 -13.38 8.96
C VAL A 213 4.65 -12.53 9.61
N ILE A 214 3.40 -12.64 9.16
CA ILE A 214 2.27 -11.85 9.68
C ILE A 214 2.08 -12.05 11.20
N PRO A 215 1.93 -13.27 11.74
CA PRO A 215 1.82 -13.48 13.19
C PRO A 215 3.00 -12.94 14.01
N ILE A 216 4.23 -13.05 13.49
CA ILE A 216 5.41 -12.50 14.17
C ILE A 216 5.30 -10.98 14.24
N VAL A 217 4.96 -10.34 13.12
CA VAL A 217 4.90 -8.88 13.05
C VAL A 217 3.78 -8.34 13.94
N ASP A 218 2.62 -8.99 14.01
CA ASP A 218 1.51 -8.59 14.86
C ASP A 218 1.90 -8.62 16.36
N LEU A 219 2.69 -9.62 16.80
CA LEU A 219 3.30 -9.63 18.14
C LEU A 219 4.29 -8.47 18.37
N LEU A 220 5.04 -8.08 17.35
CA LEU A 220 5.97 -6.94 17.45
C LEU A 220 5.22 -5.61 17.51
N ILE A 221 4.17 -5.45 16.70
CA ILE A 221 3.28 -4.28 16.72
C ILE A 221 2.68 -4.12 18.12
N TRP A 222 2.14 -5.21 18.69
CA TRP A 222 1.63 -5.21 20.06
C TRP A 222 2.71 -4.80 21.07
N GLY A 223 3.94 -5.30 20.91
CA GLY A 223 5.06 -4.97 21.80
C GLY A 223 5.41 -3.48 21.76
N GLU A 224 5.47 -2.90 20.56
CA GLU A 224 5.74 -1.47 20.39
C GLU A 224 4.62 -0.60 20.96
N LYS A 225 3.34 -0.94 20.70
CA LYS A 225 2.17 -0.18 21.18
C LYS A 225 2.00 -0.28 22.70
N SER A 226 2.25 -1.45 23.29
CA SER A 226 2.15 -1.67 24.74
C SER A 226 3.38 -1.25 25.54
N GLY A 227 4.49 -0.89 24.86
CA GLY A 227 5.77 -0.59 25.50
C GLY A 227 6.44 -1.80 26.17
N LYS A 228 6.05 -3.02 25.76
CA LYS A 228 6.57 -4.29 26.29
C LYS A 228 7.36 -5.06 25.24
N GLU A 229 8.40 -5.76 25.67
CA GLU A 229 9.19 -6.61 24.80
C GLU A 229 8.60 -8.04 24.72
N VAL A 230 8.21 -8.48 23.52
CA VAL A 230 7.90 -9.88 23.24
C VAL A 230 9.20 -10.64 22.98
N SER A 231 9.59 -11.48 23.94
CA SER A 231 10.86 -12.21 23.88
C SER A 231 10.87 -13.31 22.80
N ASN A 232 12.03 -13.61 22.24
CA ASN A 232 12.18 -14.66 21.21
C ASN A 232 11.69 -16.06 21.66
N PRO A 233 11.87 -16.52 22.91
CA PRO A 233 11.25 -17.75 23.39
C PRO A 233 9.72 -17.72 23.35
N MET A 234 9.11 -16.55 23.62
CA MET A 234 7.66 -16.37 23.53
C MET A 234 7.18 -16.47 22.08
N ILE A 235 7.90 -15.84 21.14
CA ILE A 235 7.61 -15.95 19.70
C ILE A 235 7.71 -17.41 19.26
N SER A 236 8.78 -18.13 19.64
CA SER A 236 8.92 -19.57 19.35
C SER A 236 7.72 -20.37 19.88
N ALA A 237 7.35 -20.17 21.15
CA ALA A 237 6.29 -20.95 21.79
C ALA A 237 4.87 -20.62 21.29
N LEU A 238 4.60 -19.36 20.95
CA LEU A 238 3.27 -18.92 20.48
C LEU A 238 3.10 -19.12 18.98
N VAL A 239 4.07 -18.67 18.19
CA VAL A 239 3.96 -18.68 16.73
C VAL A 239 4.26 -20.05 16.16
N PHE A 240 5.09 -20.87 16.81
CA PHE A 240 5.51 -22.19 16.30
C PHE A 240 5.20 -23.31 17.29
N SER A 241 3.99 -23.29 17.88
CA SER A 241 3.57 -24.28 18.89
C SER A 241 3.56 -25.72 18.38
N ASP A 242 3.38 -25.91 17.07
CA ASP A 242 3.36 -27.19 16.35
C ASP A 242 4.73 -27.63 15.81
N ASP A 243 5.62 -26.69 15.50
CA ASP A 243 7.01 -26.95 15.05
C ASP A 243 8.01 -26.01 15.74
N PRO A 244 8.31 -26.24 17.05
CA PRO A 244 9.07 -25.30 17.87
C PRO A 244 10.41 -24.93 17.26
N LYS A 245 10.56 -23.66 16.90
CA LYS A 245 11.82 -23.13 16.36
C LYS A 245 12.78 -22.77 17.47
N ASP A 246 14.06 -23.06 17.26
CA ASP A 246 15.10 -22.66 18.21
C ASP A 246 15.11 -21.14 18.43
N THR A 247 15.36 -20.72 19.67
CA THR A 247 15.33 -19.29 20.04
C THR A 247 16.44 -18.50 19.32
N GLN A 248 17.58 -19.13 19.03
CA GLN A 248 18.64 -18.49 18.26
C GLN A 248 18.22 -18.31 16.81
N ALA A 249 17.56 -19.31 16.21
CA ALA A 249 17.01 -19.20 14.86
C ALA A 249 15.96 -18.07 14.75
N ILE A 250 15.10 -17.90 15.77
CA ILE A 250 14.17 -16.77 15.86
C ILE A 250 14.94 -15.44 15.85
N LYS A 251 15.96 -15.33 16.70
CA LYS A 251 16.76 -14.11 16.88
C LYS A 251 17.53 -13.71 15.62
N GLU A 252 18.22 -14.66 15.00
CA GLU A 252 19.22 -14.38 13.97
C GLU A 252 18.65 -14.38 12.55
N SER A 253 17.52 -15.07 12.31
CA SER A 253 17.01 -15.31 10.97
C SER A 253 15.54 -14.97 10.81
N ILE A 254 14.66 -15.59 11.60
CA ILE A 254 13.20 -15.53 11.35
C ILE A 254 12.65 -14.13 11.64
N LYS A 255 12.92 -13.57 12.84
CA LYS A 255 12.44 -12.23 13.21
C LYS A 255 13.02 -11.11 12.33
N PRO A 256 14.35 -11.09 12.03
CA PRO A 256 14.90 -10.14 11.07
C PRO A 256 14.27 -10.26 9.67
N PHE A 257 14.03 -11.48 9.19
CA PHE A 257 13.37 -11.70 7.90
C PHE A 257 11.93 -11.19 7.89
N ALA A 258 11.16 -11.39 8.97
CA ALA A 258 9.80 -10.86 9.07
C ALA A 258 9.78 -9.32 8.98
N LEU A 259 10.69 -8.64 9.69
CA LEU A 259 10.84 -7.18 9.61
C LEU A 259 11.33 -6.69 8.24
N GLU A 260 12.23 -7.43 7.59
CA GLU A 260 12.65 -7.10 6.22
C GLU A 260 11.47 -7.22 5.25
N SER A 261 10.64 -8.25 5.41
CA SER A 261 9.58 -8.63 4.47
C SER A 261 8.42 -7.63 4.40
N ILE A 262 8.16 -6.91 5.50
CA ILE A 262 7.13 -5.86 5.53
C ILE A 262 7.64 -4.51 5.00
N SER A 263 8.96 -4.31 4.90
CA SER A 263 9.50 -3.01 4.49
C SER A 263 9.02 -2.57 3.10
N GLU A 264 8.84 -1.27 2.89
CA GLU A 264 8.43 -0.68 1.59
C GLU A 264 9.30 -1.21 0.42
N ARG A 265 10.60 -1.38 0.64
CA ARG A 265 11.51 -1.92 -0.39
C ARG A 265 11.13 -3.35 -0.78
N TYR A 266 10.76 -4.18 0.20
CA TYR A 266 10.44 -5.58 -0.02
C TYR A 266 9.03 -5.75 -0.62
N THR A 267 8.02 -5.05 -0.11
CA THR A 267 6.66 -5.14 -0.67
C THR A 267 6.61 -4.65 -2.11
N ARG A 268 7.37 -3.60 -2.46
CA ARG A 268 7.53 -3.16 -3.86
C ARG A 268 8.19 -4.21 -4.75
N LEU A 269 9.11 -5.04 -4.22
CA LEU A 269 9.65 -6.18 -4.97
C LEU A 269 8.58 -7.24 -5.24
N LEU A 270 7.76 -7.54 -4.25
CA LEU A 270 6.66 -8.49 -4.39
C LEU A 270 5.65 -8.00 -5.43
N GLN A 271 5.26 -6.72 -5.37
CA GLN A 271 4.36 -6.11 -6.36
C GLN A 271 4.94 -6.18 -7.78
N LEU A 272 6.23 -5.87 -7.96
CA LEU A 272 6.89 -5.98 -9.27
C LEU A 272 6.92 -7.42 -9.80
N TYR A 273 7.04 -8.42 -8.92
CA TYR A 273 7.00 -9.83 -9.30
C TYR A 273 5.57 -10.24 -9.72
N VAL A 274 4.57 -9.91 -8.90
CA VAL A 274 3.16 -10.22 -9.15
C VAL A 274 2.65 -9.54 -10.43
N ASN A 275 3.00 -8.27 -10.65
CA ASN A 275 2.55 -7.52 -11.84
C ASN A 275 3.12 -8.06 -13.16
N LYS A 276 4.24 -8.81 -13.12
CA LYS A 276 4.82 -9.45 -14.32
C LYS A 276 4.14 -10.76 -14.69
N ASP A 277 3.41 -11.36 -13.75
CA ASP A 277 2.82 -12.69 -13.91
C ASP A 277 1.36 -12.64 -13.44
N ARG A 278 0.45 -12.36 -14.38
CA ARG A 278 -1.00 -12.26 -14.13
C ARG A 278 -1.61 -13.57 -13.61
N GLU A 279 -1.04 -14.72 -13.92
CA GLU A 279 -1.53 -15.97 -13.35
C GLU A 279 -1.17 -16.04 -11.86
N MET A 280 0.05 -15.63 -11.51
CA MET A 280 0.48 -15.59 -10.12
C MET A 280 -0.34 -14.65 -9.24
N SER A 281 -0.88 -13.55 -9.78
CA SER A 281 -1.70 -12.61 -9.01
C SER A 281 -3.05 -13.19 -8.55
N LEU A 282 -3.55 -14.24 -9.21
CA LEU A 282 -4.86 -14.83 -8.91
C LEU A 282 -4.80 -16.09 -8.04
N ILE A 283 -3.59 -16.59 -7.77
CA ILE A 283 -3.39 -17.82 -7.01
C ILE A 283 -3.58 -17.55 -5.52
N LYS A 284 -4.35 -18.43 -4.87
CA LYS A 284 -4.45 -18.47 -3.40
C LYS A 284 -3.17 -18.95 -2.75
N ILE A 285 -2.86 -18.46 -1.56
CA ILE A 285 -1.65 -18.87 -0.82
C ILE A 285 -1.62 -20.39 -0.58
N SER A 286 -2.74 -21.02 -0.27
CA SER A 286 -2.83 -22.48 -0.12
C SER A 286 -2.30 -23.23 -1.35
N ASP A 287 -2.72 -22.80 -2.54
CA ASP A 287 -2.32 -23.40 -3.80
C ASP A 287 -0.85 -23.11 -4.09
N LEU A 288 -0.37 -21.90 -3.79
CA LEU A 288 1.04 -21.51 -3.91
C LEU A 288 1.96 -22.40 -3.05
N MET A 289 1.51 -22.76 -1.85
CA MET A 289 2.25 -23.65 -0.95
C MET A 289 2.29 -25.10 -1.45
N SER A 290 1.33 -25.51 -2.29
CA SER A 290 1.28 -26.86 -2.87
C SER A 290 2.11 -27.01 -4.15
N ARG A 291 2.58 -25.90 -4.73
CA ARG A 291 3.40 -25.90 -5.95
C ARG A 291 4.84 -26.34 -5.66
N ASP A 292 5.22 -27.47 -6.24
CA ASP A 292 6.62 -27.87 -6.38
C ASP A 292 7.26 -27.17 -7.60
N LEU A 293 8.57 -26.94 -7.52
CA LEU A 293 9.38 -26.33 -8.59
C LEU A 293 9.72 -27.31 -9.72
#